data_AF-A0A7W2T7R9-F1
#
_entry.id   AF-A0A7W2T7R9-F1
#
_cell.length_a   1.000
_cell.length_b   1.000
_cell.length_c   1.000
_cell.angle_alpha   90.00
_cell.angle_beta   90.00
_cell.angle_gamma   90.00
#
_symmetry.space_group_name_H-M   'P 1'
#
loop_
_entity.id
_entity.type
_entity.pdbx_description
1 polymer ?
#
loop_
_entity_poly.entity_id
_entity_poly.type
_entity_poly.pdbx_seq_one_letter_code
_entity_poly.pdbx_strand_id
1 'polypeptide(L)' 'MSILMAATISFGQFCYHADKDINAAEFMRRADFYEVVLIKSMEKKQSACWSVSTEKQYQEAQKLVQSDSTGETLTLQ' A
#
# COMPACT_ATOMS: atom_id res chain seq x y z
N MET A 1 28.32 -0.49 26.61
CA MET A 1 27.21 -1.29 26.05
C MET A 1 26.86 -0.70 24.71
N SER A 2 27.24 -1.34 23.60
CA SER A 2 26.82 -0.89 22.26
C SER A 2 25.38 -1.32 22.03
N ILE A 3 24.47 -0.35 21.96
CA ILE A 3 23.11 -0.59 21.51
C ILE A 3 23.16 -0.62 19.99
N LEU A 4 23.15 -1.82 19.42
CA LEU A 4 22.94 -2.01 17.98
C LEU A 4 21.53 -1.50 17.65
N MET A 5 21.45 -0.31 17.07
CA MET A 5 20.22 0.13 16.42
C MET A 5 20.05 -0.73 15.16
N ALA A 6 19.12 -1.68 15.24
CA ALA A 6 18.62 -2.34 14.05
C ALA A 6 17.90 -1.27 13.21
N ALA A 7 18.59 -0.75 12.20
CA ALA A 7 17.94 0.07 11.18
C ALA A 7 16.88 -0.83 10.52
N THR A 8 15.62 -0.63 10.87
CA THR A 8 14.51 -1.24 10.14
C THR A 8 14.59 -0.74 8.70
N ILE A 9 14.94 -1.64 7.79
CA ILE A 9 14.96 -1.34 6.36
C ILE A 9 13.51 -1.03 5.97
N SER A 10 13.22 0.26 5.78
CA SER A 10 11.94 0.73 5.25
C SER A 10 12.11 0.95 3.76
N PHE A 11 11.32 0.26 2.96
CA PHE A 11 11.26 0.40 1.50
C PHE A 11 10.28 1.49 1.06
N GLY A 12 9.66 2.20 2.02
CA GLY A 12 8.71 3.27 1.77
C GLY A 12 7.38 3.06 2.48
N GLN A 13 6.36 3.79 2.02
CA GLN A 13 4.97 3.70 2.45
C GLN A 13 4.06 3.44 1.26
N PHE A 14 3.23 2.42 1.36
CA PHE A 14 2.13 2.18 0.43
C PHE A 14 0.88 2.88 0.98
N CYS A 15 0.31 3.79 0.20
CA CYS A 15 -0.83 4.60 0.61
C CYS A 15 -2.04 4.36 -0.29
N TYR A 16 -3.20 4.37 0.33
CA TYR A 16 -4.52 4.40 -0.31
C TYR A 16 -5.18 5.74 -0.03
N HIS A 17 -5.72 6.38 -1.07
CA HIS A 17 -6.35 7.70 -1.06
C HIS A 17 -7.85 7.57 -1.35
N ALA A 18 -8.67 7.60 -0.30
CA ALA A 18 -10.12 7.38 -0.41
C ALA A 18 -10.86 8.49 -1.16
N ASP A 19 -10.30 9.69 -1.21
CA ASP A 19 -10.83 10.82 -1.99
C ASP A 19 -10.65 10.64 -3.51
N LYS A 20 -9.76 9.72 -3.90
CA LYS A 20 -9.45 9.38 -5.29
C LYS A 20 -10.06 8.05 -5.73
N ASP A 21 -10.56 7.25 -4.80
CA ASP A 21 -11.18 5.96 -5.10
C ASP A 21 -12.55 6.13 -5.77
N ILE A 22 -12.59 5.82 -7.07
CA ILE A 22 -13.81 5.75 -7.87
C ILE A 22 -14.57 4.42 -7.72
N ASN A 23 -14.17 3.58 -6.76
CA ASN A 23 -14.63 2.20 -6.53
C ASN A 23 -14.34 1.24 -7.71
N ALA A 24 -13.27 1.49 -8.46
CA ALA A 24 -12.86 0.61 -9.56
C ALA A 24 -12.36 -0.75 -9.04
N ALA A 25 -11.67 -0.75 -7.90
CA ALA A 25 -11.17 -1.93 -7.19
C ALA A 25 -10.36 -2.94 -8.05
N GLU A 26 -9.90 -2.56 -9.25
CA GLU A 26 -9.25 -3.49 -10.19
C GLU A 26 -7.93 -4.04 -9.65
N PHE A 27 -7.20 -3.21 -8.89
CA PHE A 27 -5.98 -3.58 -8.19
C PHE A 27 -6.20 -4.68 -7.15
N MET A 28 -7.41 -4.83 -6.59
CA MET A 28 -7.70 -5.83 -5.55
C MET A 28 -7.51 -7.27 -6.02
N ARG A 29 -7.67 -7.55 -7.32
CA ARG A 29 -7.43 -8.89 -7.88
C ARG A 29 -5.97 -9.35 -7.80
N ARG A 30 -5.05 -8.42 -7.55
CA ARG A 30 -3.60 -8.65 -7.51
C ARG A 30 -3.02 -8.40 -6.11
N ALA A 31 -3.85 -8.01 -5.14
CA ALA A 31 -3.44 -7.76 -3.77
C ALA A 31 -3.36 -9.09 -3.00
N ASP A 32 -2.29 -9.26 -2.24
CA ASP A 32 -2.05 -10.41 -1.36
C ASP A 32 -1.67 -9.87 0.03
N PHE A 33 -0.50 -9.23 0.18
CA PHE A 33 -0.09 -8.58 1.43
C PHE A 33 -1.02 -7.43 1.85
N TYR A 34 -1.53 -6.67 0.89
CA TYR A 34 -2.34 -5.48 1.17
C TYR A 34 -3.84 -5.69 1.09
N GLU A 35 -4.31 -6.89 0.71
CA GLU A 35 -5.74 -7.15 0.47
C GLU A 35 -6.61 -6.77 1.68
N VAL A 36 -6.30 -7.31 2.86
CA VAL A 36 -7.11 -7.11 4.08
C VAL A 36 -7.17 -5.63 4.49
N VAL A 37 -6.05 -4.91 4.35
CA VAL A 37 -5.99 -3.51 4.76
C VAL A 37 -6.67 -2.59 3.74
N LEU A 38 -6.57 -2.91 2.45
CA LEU A 38 -7.28 -2.20 1.39
C LEU A 38 -8.79 -2.40 1.48
N ILE A 39 -9.29 -3.63 1.69
CA ILE A 39 -10.73 -3.90 1.90
C ILE A 39 -11.26 -3.01 3.03
N LYS A 40 -10.59 -3.02 4.18
CA LYS A 40 -11.02 -2.23 5.35
C LYS A 40 -11.01 -0.73 5.08
N SER A 41 -10.01 -0.23 4.38
CA SER A 41 -9.92 1.20 4.03
C SER A 41 -10.96 1.62 3.00
N MET A 42 -11.26 0.77 2.03
CA MET A 42 -12.32 0.99 1.02
C MET A 42 -13.71 0.96 1.67
N GLU A 43 -14.01 -0.05 2.50
CA GLU A 43 -15.28 -0.15 3.24
C GLU A 43 -15.52 1.08 4.14
N LYS A 44 -14.47 1.57 4.79
CA LYS A 44 -14.52 2.76 5.65
C LYS A 44 -14.42 4.08 4.88
N LYS A 45 -14.13 4.04 3.58
CA LYS A 45 -13.81 5.20 2.75
C LYS A 45 -12.77 6.11 3.41
N GLN A 46 -11.69 5.51 3.92
CA GLN A 46 -10.68 6.21 4.72
C GLN A 46 -9.29 6.02 4.12
N SER A 47 -8.61 7.15 3.83
CA SER A 47 -7.22 7.15 3.40
C SER A 47 -6.30 6.60 4.49
N ALA A 48 -5.33 5.79 4.11
CA ALA A 48 -4.38 5.15 5.03
C ALA A 48 -3.06 4.86 4.34
N CYS A 49 -1.97 4.83 5.12
CA CYS A 49 -0.64 4.44 4.65
C CYS A 49 -0.10 3.32 5.54
N TRP A 50 0.59 2.36 4.91
CA TRP A 50 1.21 1.22 5.58
C TRP A 50 2.69 1.14 5.20
N SER A 51 3.53 0.91 6.20
CA SER A 51 4.98 0.74 5.98
C SER A 51 5.26 -0.48 5.10
N VAL A 52 6.20 -0.32 4.17
CA VAL A 52 6.74 -1.39 3.34
C VAL A 52 8.04 -1.87 3.96
N SER A 53 8.02 -3.05 4.57
CA SER A 53 9.14 -3.56 5.38
C SER A 53 9.91 -4.69 4.70
N THR A 54 9.41 -5.19 3.57
CA THR A 54 10.03 -6.31 2.84
C THR A 54 10.02 -6.05 1.34
N GLU A 55 10.98 -6.64 0.64
CA GLU A 55 11.07 -6.59 -0.82
C GLU A 55 9.79 -7.15 -1.50
N LYS A 56 9.17 -8.19 -0.93
CA LYS A 56 7.93 -8.76 -1.48
C LYS A 56 6.76 -7.79 -1.38
N GLN A 57 6.62 -7.11 -0.24
CA GLN A 57 5.63 -6.05 -0.06
C GLN A 57 5.88 -4.90 -1.05
N TYR A 58 7.15 -4.51 -1.24
CA TYR A 58 7.51 -3.46 -2.19
C TYR A 58 7.12 -3.82 -3.63
N GLN A 59 7.43 -5.04 -4.07
CA GLN A 59 7.08 -5.53 -5.40
C GLN A 59 5.57 -5.63 -5.61
N GLU A 60 4.80 -6.03 -4.59
CA GLU A 60 3.35 -6.00 -4.66
C GLU A 60 2.83 -4.57 -4.76
N ALA A 61 3.26 -3.68 -3.85
CA ALA A 61 2.83 -2.29 -3.84
C ALA A 61 3.07 -1.60 -5.18
N GLN A 62 4.24 -1.82 -5.81
CA GLN A 62 4.51 -1.32 -7.17
C GLN A 62 3.51 -1.84 -8.20
N LYS A 63 3.17 -3.14 -8.19
CA LYS A 63 2.20 -3.73 -9.12
C LYS A 63 0.80 -3.18 -8.90
N LEU A 64 0.40 -2.97 -7.64
CA LEU A 64 -0.90 -2.41 -7.30
C LEU A 64 -1.02 -0.97 -7.78
N VAL A 65 -0.02 -0.13 -7.51
CA VAL A 65 0.05 1.26 -8.02
C VAL A 65 0.00 1.29 -9.55
N GLN A 66 0.73 0.41 -10.24
CA GLN A 66 0.69 0.31 -11.71
C GLN A 66 -0.65 -0.17 -12.27
N SER A 67 -1.44 -0.89 -11.45
CA SER A 67 -2.77 -1.40 -11.83
C SER A 67 -3.90 -0.45 -11.45
N ASP A 68 -3.59 0.64 -10.74
CA ASP A 68 -4.55 1.68 -10.41
C ASP A 68 -4.87 2.51 -11.66
N SER A 69 -6.08 2.32 -12.18
CA SER A 69 -6.57 3.04 -13.37
C SER A 69 -6.79 4.53 -13.14
N THR A 70 -6.84 4.99 -11.89
CA THR A 70 -6.90 6.43 -11.56
C THR A 70 -5.52 7.07 -11.48
N GLY A 71 -4.48 6.28 -11.23
CA GLY A 71 -3.11 6.74 -10.97
C GLY A 71 -2.94 7.56 -9.69
N GLU A 72 -4.00 7.75 -8.90
CA GLU A 72 -4.01 8.58 -7.70
C GLU A 72 -4.63 7.88 -6.47
N THR A 73 -5.33 6.76 -6.66
CA THR A 73 -5.93 5.98 -5.56
C THR A 73 -4.85 5.27 -4.75
N LEU A 74 -3.80 4.78 -5.41
CA LEU A 74 -2.68 4.10 -4.77
C LEU A 74 -1.36 4.80 -5.06
N THR A 75 -0.54 5.01 -4.03
CA THR A 75 0.81 5.58 -4.20
C THR A 75 1.85 4.82 -3.37
N LEU A 76 3.10 4.87 -3.83
CA LEU A 76 4.26 4.35 -3.11
C LEU A 76 5.25 5.52 -2.88
N GLN A 77 5.55 5.82 -1.61
CA GLN A 77 6.37 6.96 -1.17
C GLN A 77 7.64 6.53 -0.44
#